data_AF-F3FT62-F1
#
_entry.id   AF-F3FT62-F1
#
_cell.length_a   1.000
_cell.length_b   1.000
_cell.length_c   1.000
_cell.angle_alpha   90.00
_cell.angle_beta   90.00
_cell.angle_gamma   90.00
#
_symmetry.space_group_name_H-M   'P 1'
#
loop_
_entity.id
_entity.type
_entity.pdbx_description
1 polymer ?
#
loop_
_entity_poly.entity_id
_entity_poly.type
_entity_poly.pdbx_seq_one_letter_code
_entity_poly.pdbx_strand_id
1 'polypeptide(L)'
;GAAGAAIGLELSTWILGILGLASIAEFFVDGLPRLVDHYVRGITVAWEGTRGEPGLNPFGGDDPQVVDRAAHHIAQGHEEVVVLLLGAIVAYLTRGRGNASVLANEMQASKKGAKLGQWMLQHEDALTRHPDLQHAGPRKSALDKQEPPPPPPPPPPPPNRRADEPEPKRASGMPEHKVPCFKLSKKHRNLADEFDNQLEGQQNGLNDLTVAEYLKGRKAFTDGDVVRDPKIARDARNEFSQKLKQDLIDELRSKNLSASEAESQAERMVAQKMSTLAALHNPDLFAGGKDIIGGF
;
A
#
# COMPACT_ATOMS: atom_id res chain seq x y z
N GLY A 1 -10.94 -11.51 -1.99
CA GLY A 1 -12.20 -12.17 -2.42
C GLY A 1 -12.67 -13.22 -1.44
N ALA A 2 -11.99 -14.37 -1.35
CA ALA A 2 -12.42 -15.50 -0.50
C ALA A 2 -12.10 -15.35 1.00
N ALA A 3 -10.93 -14.80 1.36
CA ALA A 3 -10.53 -14.63 2.76
C ALA A 3 -11.39 -13.58 3.52
N GLY A 4 -11.74 -12.47 2.86
CA GLY A 4 -12.65 -11.46 3.43
C GLY A 4 -14.08 -11.96 3.61
N ALA A 5 -14.55 -12.83 2.72
CA ALA A 5 -15.86 -13.49 2.85
C ALA A 5 -15.89 -14.48 4.02
N ALA A 6 -14.78 -15.21 4.27
CA ALA A 6 -14.65 -16.14 5.39
C ALA A 6 -14.62 -15.43 6.75
N ILE A 7 -13.87 -14.32 6.86
CA ILE A 7 -13.80 -13.49 8.08
C ILE A 7 -15.16 -12.81 8.35
N GLY A 8 -15.83 -12.33 7.31
CA GLY A 8 -17.18 -11.75 7.42
C GLY A 8 -18.22 -12.78 7.90
N LEU A 9 -18.14 -14.02 7.40
CA LEU A 9 -18.97 -15.13 7.85
C LEU A 9 -18.69 -15.50 9.31
N GLU A 10 -17.42 -15.61 9.73
CA GLU A 10 -17.08 -15.94 11.12
C GLU A 10 -17.50 -14.84 12.10
N LEU A 11 -17.28 -13.56 11.79
CA LEU A 11 -17.76 -12.44 12.61
C LEU A 11 -19.29 -12.38 12.70
N SER A 12 -19.99 -12.58 11.58
CA SER A 12 -21.46 -12.64 11.59
C SER A 12 -21.98 -13.83 12.40
N THR A 13 -21.30 -14.97 12.34
CA THR A 13 -21.65 -16.18 13.10
C THR A 13 -21.32 -16.02 14.58
N TRP A 14 -20.28 -15.26 14.92
CA TRP A 14 -19.89 -14.90 16.29
C TRP A 14 -20.91 -13.98 16.95
N ILE A 15 -21.36 -12.93 16.24
CA ILE A 15 -22.35 -11.96 16.75
C ILE A 15 -23.73 -12.61 16.91
N LEU A 16 -24.17 -13.39 15.91
CA LEU A 16 -25.46 -14.07 15.94
C LEU A 16 -25.47 -15.25 16.92
N GLY A 17 -24.37 -16.00 17.02
CA GLY A 17 -24.28 -17.23 17.81
C GLY A 17 -23.93 -17.04 19.29
N ILE A 18 -23.13 -16.03 19.65
CA ILE A 18 -22.66 -15.85 21.04
C ILE A 18 -23.49 -14.82 21.81
N LEU A 19 -24.01 -13.79 21.14
CA LEU A 19 -24.73 -12.72 21.80
C LEU A 19 -26.26 -12.82 21.67
N GLY A 20 -26.78 -13.63 20.72
CA GLY A 20 -28.23 -13.77 20.49
C GLY A 20 -28.87 -12.53 19.86
N LEU A 21 -28.07 -11.73 19.15
CA LEU A 21 -28.38 -10.35 18.78
C LEU A 21 -28.89 -10.19 17.34
N ALA A 22 -29.73 -11.11 16.86
CA ALA A 22 -30.31 -11.03 15.52
C ALA A 22 -31.03 -9.70 15.26
N SER A 23 -31.64 -9.12 16.31
CA SER A 23 -32.38 -7.86 16.29
C SER A 23 -31.54 -6.61 16.11
N ILE A 24 -30.24 -6.65 16.40
CA ILE A 24 -29.34 -5.49 16.24
C ILE A 24 -28.25 -5.68 15.18
N ALA A 25 -28.22 -6.84 14.52
CA ALA A 25 -27.23 -7.19 13.51
C ALA A 25 -27.17 -6.15 12.38
N GLU A 26 -28.33 -5.64 11.93
CA GLU A 26 -28.44 -4.61 10.88
C GLU A 26 -27.66 -3.33 11.24
N PHE A 27 -27.66 -2.91 12.52
CA PHE A 27 -26.95 -1.72 12.98
C PHE A 27 -25.45 -1.94 13.17
N PHE A 28 -25.00 -3.19 13.20
CA PHE A 28 -23.60 -3.57 13.34
C PHE A 28 -22.88 -3.61 11.98
N VAL A 29 -23.60 -3.93 10.90
CA VAL A 29 -23.03 -4.15 9.56
C VAL A 29 -22.29 -2.92 9.04
N ASP A 30 -22.82 -1.71 9.26
CA ASP A 30 -22.22 -0.47 8.77
C ASP A 30 -20.86 -0.15 9.41
N GLY A 31 -20.57 -0.70 10.60
CA GLY A 31 -19.31 -0.53 11.32
C GLY A 31 -18.23 -1.56 11.00
N LEU A 32 -18.62 -2.70 10.40
CA LEU A 32 -17.73 -3.83 10.12
C LEU A 32 -16.47 -3.48 9.32
N PRO A 33 -16.49 -2.61 8.28
CA PRO A 33 -15.30 -2.33 7.49
C PRO A 33 -14.15 -1.75 8.31
N ARG A 34 -14.45 -0.87 9.29
CA ARG A 34 -13.44 -0.28 10.18
C ARG A 34 -12.90 -1.30 11.17
N LEU A 35 -13.79 -2.14 11.71
CA LEU A 35 -13.42 -3.22 12.61
C LEU A 35 -12.39 -4.17 11.96
N VAL A 36 -12.72 -4.65 10.76
CA VAL A 36 -11.89 -5.60 10.02
C VAL A 36 -10.52 -4.99 9.71
N ASP A 37 -10.47 -3.71 9.35
CA ASP A 37 -9.22 -3.00 9.07
C ASP A 37 -8.27 -2.97 10.28
N HIS A 38 -8.76 -2.71 11.50
CA HIS A 38 -7.93 -2.74 12.72
C HIS A 38 -7.36 -4.15 13.03
N TYR A 39 -8.19 -5.19 12.94
CA TYR A 39 -7.74 -6.56 13.18
C TYR A 39 -6.76 -7.05 12.11
N VAL A 40 -7.04 -6.77 10.83
CA VAL A 40 -6.15 -7.12 9.73
C VAL A 40 -4.80 -6.43 9.90
N ARG A 41 -4.78 -5.12 10.19
CA ARG A 41 -3.51 -4.40 10.46
C ARG A 41 -2.76 -4.99 11.65
N GLY A 42 -3.42 -5.29 12.76
CA GLY A 42 -2.76 -5.88 13.93
C GLY A 42 -2.16 -7.26 13.64
N ILE A 43 -2.89 -8.12 12.93
CA ILE A 43 -2.42 -9.45 12.51
C ILE A 43 -1.26 -9.32 11.52
N THR A 44 -1.37 -8.43 10.52
CA THR A 44 -0.32 -8.16 9.55
C THR A 44 0.95 -7.67 10.23
N VAL A 45 0.86 -6.72 11.16
CA VAL A 45 2.02 -6.23 11.92
C VAL A 45 2.66 -7.35 12.74
N ALA A 46 1.88 -8.20 13.41
CA ALA A 46 2.41 -9.36 14.14
C ALA A 46 3.08 -10.38 13.23
N TRP A 47 2.50 -10.64 12.05
CA TRP A 47 2.94 -11.69 11.13
C TRP A 47 4.15 -11.28 10.29
N GLU A 48 4.21 -10.00 9.89
CA GLU A 48 5.32 -9.45 9.11
C GLU A 48 6.47 -9.01 10.02
N GLY A 49 6.18 -8.46 11.20
CA GLY A 49 7.21 -8.02 12.13
C GLY A 49 7.96 -9.14 12.87
N THR A 50 7.43 -10.37 12.89
CA THR A 50 8.12 -11.59 13.39
C THR A 50 8.85 -12.36 12.28
N ARG A 51 8.62 -11.98 11.02
CA ARG A 51 9.38 -12.49 9.88
C ARG A 51 10.49 -11.50 9.60
N GLY A 52 11.61 -11.65 10.30
CA GLY A 52 12.85 -11.00 9.89
C GLY A 52 13.08 -11.21 8.39
N GLU A 53 13.54 -10.17 7.69
CA GLU A 53 13.64 -10.22 6.22
C GLU A 53 14.38 -11.48 5.75
N PRO A 54 13.82 -12.25 4.79
CA PRO A 54 14.46 -13.45 4.30
C PRO A 54 15.81 -13.12 3.66
N GLY A 55 16.90 -13.46 4.36
CA GLY A 55 18.26 -13.37 3.86
C GLY A 55 19.17 -12.34 4.55
N LEU A 56 18.68 -11.51 5.47
CA LEU A 56 19.53 -10.48 6.09
C LEU A 56 19.98 -10.77 7.53
N ASN A 57 19.46 -11.79 8.22
CA ASN A 57 19.94 -12.14 9.57
C ASN A 57 19.57 -13.57 10.01
N PRO A 58 20.55 -14.46 10.31
CA PRO A 58 20.29 -15.74 10.98
C PRO A 58 20.08 -15.60 12.51
N PHE A 59 20.25 -14.40 13.07
CA PHE A 59 20.15 -14.09 14.50
C PHE A 59 19.49 -12.73 14.80
N GLY A 60 18.79 -12.15 13.82
CA GLY A 60 18.22 -10.80 13.91
C GLY A 60 16.96 -10.85 14.74
N GLY A 61 17.03 -10.32 15.96
CA GLY A 61 15.89 -10.27 16.86
C GLY A 61 14.72 -9.48 16.25
N ASP A 62 13.52 -9.95 16.54
CA ASP A 62 12.26 -9.25 16.28
C ASP A 62 12.39 -7.77 16.67
N ASP A 63 11.83 -6.86 15.87
CA ASP A 63 11.72 -5.46 16.31
C ASP A 63 10.95 -5.47 17.65
N PRO A 64 11.56 -4.99 18.75
CA PRO A 64 11.02 -5.15 20.09
C PRO A 64 9.68 -4.44 20.28
N GLN A 65 9.29 -3.56 19.36
CA GLN A 65 8.02 -2.84 19.37
C GLN A 65 6.94 -3.47 18.46
N VAL A 66 7.25 -4.53 17.71
CA VAL A 66 6.27 -5.21 16.84
C VAL A 66 5.09 -5.76 17.64
N VAL A 67 5.38 -6.42 18.76
CA VAL A 67 4.34 -6.99 19.63
C VAL A 67 3.47 -5.87 20.20
N ASP A 68 4.08 -4.76 20.64
CA ASP A 68 3.35 -3.62 21.21
C ASP A 68 2.45 -2.94 20.17
N ARG A 69 2.95 -2.72 18.95
CA ARG A 69 2.16 -2.12 17.85
C ARG A 69 1.05 -3.04 17.36
N ALA A 70 1.33 -4.33 17.23
CA ALA A 70 0.32 -5.32 16.87
C ALA A 70 -0.78 -5.40 17.95
N ALA A 71 -0.38 -5.47 19.22
CA ALA A 71 -1.29 -5.47 20.36
C ALA A 71 -2.13 -4.19 20.39
N HIS A 72 -1.53 -3.03 20.11
CA HIS A 72 -2.24 -1.76 20.05
C HIS A 72 -3.34 -1.75 18.98
N HIS A 73 -3.05 -2.22 17.76
CA HIS A 73 -4.05 -2.30 16.70
C HIS A 73 -5.16 -3.32 17.00
N ILE A 74 -4.81 -4.46 17.60
CA ILE A 74 -5.81 -5.45 18.05
C ILE A 74 -6.68 -4.86 19.19
N ALA A 75 -6.09 -4.10 20.10
CA ALA A 75 -6.82 -3.44 21.20
C ALA A 75 -7.79 -2.37 20.66
N GLN A 76 -7.36 -1.56 19.69
CA GLN A 76 -8.23 -0.61 18.98
C GLN A 76 -9.38 -1.33 18.26
N GLY A 77 -9.09 -2.47 17.63
CA GLY A 77 -10.13 -3.32 17.03
C GLY A 77 -11.18 -3.75 18.07
N HIS A 78 -10.76 -4.19 19.25
CA HIS A 78 -11.67 -4.56 20.34
C HIS A 78 -12.47 -3.38 20.89
N GLU A 79 -11.85 -2.20 21.03
CA GLU A 79 -12.55 -0.97 21.44
C GLU A 79 -13.69 -0.65 20.47
N GLU A 80 -13.41 -0.70 19.16
CA GLU A 80 -14.40 -0.48 18.12
C GLU A 80 -15.51 -1.55 18.13
N VAL A 81 -15.21 -2.84 18.42
CA VAL A 81 -16.26 -3.86 18.62
C VAL A 81 -17.24 -3.41 19.71
N VAL A 82 -16.72 -2.96 20.85
CA VAL A 82 -17.53 -2.59 22.02
C VAL A 82 -18.36 -1.35 21.72
N VAL A 83 -17.77 -0.32 21.09
CA VAL A 83 -18.46 0.90 20.71
C VAL A 83 -19.58 0.61 19.69
N LEU A 84 -19.31 -0.22 18.68
CA LEU A 84 -20.32 -0.63 17.69
C LEU A 84 -21.44 -1.46 18.30
N LEU A 85 -21.11 -2.38 19.20
CA LEU A 85 -22.10 -3.20 19.90
C LEU A 85 -23.03 -2.33 20.76
N LEU A 86 -22.46 -1.44 21.58
CA LEU A 86 -23.24 -0.54 22.43
C LEU A 86 -24.02 0.49 21.60
N GLY A 87 -23.45 1.00 20.52
CA GLY A 87 -24.13 1.89 19.58
C GLY A 87 -25.31 1.21 18.88
N ALA A 88 -25.17 -0.07 18.52
CA ALA A 88 -26.26 -0.86 17.95
C ALA A 88 -27.41 -1.10 18.96
N ILE A 89 -27.08 -1.34 20.23
CA ILE A 89 -28.07 -1.43 21.32
C ILE A 89 -28.80 -0.09 21.47
N VAL A 90 -28.08 1.03 21.53
CA VAL A 90 -28.67 2.38 21.63
C VAL A 90 -29.54 2.69 20.41
N ALA A 91 -29.10 2.36 19.21
CA ALA A 91 -29.87 2.53 17.98
C ALA A 91 -31.18 1.73 18.00
N TYR A 92 -31.15 0.50 18.52
CA TYR A 92 -32.35 -0.33 18.69
C TYR A 92 -33.35 0.30 19.68
N LEU A 93 -32.86 0.77 20.83
CA LEU A 93 -33.68 1.37 21.88
C LEU A 93 -34.27 2.73 21.46
N THR A 94 -33.54 3.53 20.69
CA THR A 94 -33.93 4.90 20.33
C THR A 94 -34.75 5.00 19.03
N ARG A 95 -34.60 4.06 18.09
CA ARG A 95 -35.34 4.05 16.80
C ARG A 95 -36.71 3.36 16.86
N GLY A 96 -37.19 2.98 18.05
CA GLY A 96 -38.57 2.53 18.28
C GLY A 96 -38.89 1.11 17.79
N ARG A 97 -37.89 0.23 17.61
CA ARG A 97 -38.10 -1.16 17.17
C ARG A 97 -38.31 -2.17 18.32
N GLY A 98 -38.15 -1.76 19.58
CA GLY A 98 -38.44 -2.59 20.74
C GLY A 98 -38.12 -1.89 22.06
N ASN A 99 -38.42 -2.53 23.17
CA ASN A 99 -38.03 -2.07 24.51
C ASN A 99 -36.81 -2.87 25.01
N ALA A 100 -36.09 -2.32 25.99
CA ALA A 100 -34.90 -2.97 26.54
C ALA A 100 -35.16 -4.40 27.06
N SER A 101 -36.39 -4.69 27.52
CA SER A 101 -36.76 -6.02 28.01
C SER A 101 -36.84 -7.10 26.92
N VAL A 102 -37.30 -6.75 25.70
CA VAL A 102 -37.36 -7.68 24.56
C VAL A 102 -35.95 -8.07 24.14
N LEU A 103 -35.07 -7.07 23.98
CA LEU A 103 -33.67 -7.31 23.64
C LEU A 103 -32.95 -8.11 24.74
N ALA A 104 -33.17 -7.77 26.01
CA ALA A 104 -32.59 -8.51 27.12
C ALA A 104 -33.04 -9.98 27.16
N ASN A 105 -34.29 -10.28 26.79
CA ASN A 105 -34.80 -11.64 26.68
C ASN A 105 -34.15 -12.42 25.55
N GLU A 106 -33.96 -11.81 24.36
CA GLU A 106 -33.25 -12.44 23.24
C GLU A 106 -31.80 -12.79 23.61
N MET A 107 -31.13 -11.91 24.34
CA MET A 107 -29.75 -12.11 24.79
C MET A 107 -29.61 -13.25 25.82
N GLN A 108 -30.71 -13.73 26.43
CA GLN A 108 -30.67 -14.88 27.34
C GLN A 108 -30.30 -16.20 26.65
N ALA A 109 -30.28 -16.24 25.32
CA ALA A 109 -29.83 -17.38 24.54
C ALA A 109 -28.41 -17.85 24.90
N SER A 110 -27.59 -17.00 25.53
CA SER A 110 -26.29 -17.39 26.08
C SER A 110 -26.07 -16.85 27.50
N LYS A 111 -25.26 -17.54 28.30
CA LYS A 111 -24.89 -17.10 29.66
C LYS A 111 -24.20 -15.71 29.68
N LYS A 112 -23.47 -15.38 28.62
CA LYS A 112 -22.78 -14.08 28.49
C LYS A 112 -23.74 -13.00 28.04
N GLY A 113 -24.61 -13.31 27.06
CA GLY A 113 -25.67 -12.41 26.62
C GLY A 113 -26.65 -12.08 27.76
N ALA A 114 -27.04 -13.05 28.57
CA ALA A 114 -27.91 -12.83 29.74
C ALA A 114 -27.31 -11.81 30.73
N LYS A 115 -26.01 -11.90 31.02
CA LYS A 115 -25.31 -10.94 31.88
C LYS A 115 -25.26 -9.55 31.25
N LEU A 116 -24.99 -9.47 29.95
CA LEU A 116 -24.96 -8.20 29.22
C LEU A 116 -26.35 -7.55 29.14
N GLY A 117 -27.40 -8.34 28.91
CA GLY A 117 -28.78 -7.87 28.91
C GLY A 117 -29.22 -7.35 30.28
N GLN A 118 -28.84 -8.03 31.37
CA GLN A 118 -29.06 -7.53 32.74
C GLN A 118 -28.30 -6.23 33.02
N TRP A 119 -27.04 -6.14 32.59
CA TRP A 119 -26.25 -4.92 32.73
C TRP A 119 -26.86 -3.76 31.93
N MET A 120 -27.29 -4.00 30.69
CA MET A 120 -27.96 -3.03 29.83
C MET A 120 -29.23 -2.47 30.49
N LEU A 121 -30.09 -3.34 31.04
CA LEU A 121 -31.31 -2.92 31.75
C LEU A 121 -31.03 -2.00 32.94
N GLN A 122 -29.90 -2.20 33.62
CA GLN A 122 -29.49 -1.36 34.75
C GLN A 122 -28.86 -0.02 34.30
N HIS A 123 -28.43 0.10 33.05
CA HIS A 123 -27.66 1.24 32.52
C HIS A 123 -28.31 1.90 31.29
N GLU A 124 -29.59 1.64 31.03
CA GLU A 124 -30.32 2.11 29.83
C GLU A 124 -30.26 3.64 29.67
N ASP A 125 -30.53 4.39 30.73
CA ASP A 125 -30.50 5.86 30.74
C ASP A 125 -29.09 6.41 30.46
N ALA A 126 -28.06 5.74 30.95
CA ALA A 126 -26.67 6.15 30.75
C ALA A 126 -26.22 5.86 29.31
N LEU A 127 -26.61 4.71 28.76
CA LEU A 127 -26.29 4.30 27.40
C LEU A 127 -26.94 5.21 26.36
N THR A 128 -28.23 5.51 26.51
CA THR A 128 -28.99 6.32 25.54
C THR A 128 -28.57 7.78 25.53
N ARG A 129 -28.04 8.31 26.64
CA ARG A 129 -27.57 9.70 26.75
C ARG A 129 -26.10 9.89 26.39
N HIS A 130 -25.33 8.82 26.17
CA HIS A 130 -23.89 8.92 25.91
C HIS A 130 -23.61 9.41 24.48
N PRO A 131 -22.92 10.55 24.29
CA PRO A 131 -22.76 11.19 22.97
C PRO A 131 -22.03 10.28 21.96
N ASP A 132 -21.06 9.50 22.43
CA ASP A 132 -20.30 8.59 21.57
C ASP A 132 -21.15 7.45 20.97
N LEU A 133 -22.30 7.13 21.58
CA LEU A 133 -23.17 6.03 21.17
C LEU A 133 -24.38 6.48 20.33
N GLN A 134 -24.67 7.78 20.27
CA GLN A 134 -25.84 8.33 19.57
C GLN A 134 -25.68 8.41 18.04
N HIS A 135 -24.48 8.19 17.52
CA HIS A 135 -24.17 8.29 16.09
C HIS A 135 -23.58 6.98 15.58
N ALA A 136 -24.40 5.94 15.50
CA ALA A 136 -24.14 4.77 14.64
C ALA A 136 -24.41 5.11 13.15
N GLY A 137 -23.96 6.29 12.72
CA GLY A 137 -23.80 6.71 11.33
C GLY A 137 -22.37 7.21 11.20
N PRO A 138 -21.76 7.16 10.00
CA PRO A 138 -20.32 7.31 9.83
C PRO A 138 -19.87 8.57 10.57
N ARG A 139 -19.09 8.39 11.64
CA ARG A 139 -18.31 9.47 12.24
C ARG A 139 -17.45 10.01 11.09
N LYS A 140 -17.92 11.12 10.51
CA LYS A 140 -17.05 12.05 9.81
C LYS A 140 -16.07 12.47 10.88
N SER A 141 -14.86 11.94 10.75
CA SER A 141 -13.69 12.52 11.39
C SER A 141 -13.73 14.03 11.14
N ALA A 142 -13.26 14.83 12.09
CA ALA A 142 -13.34 16.30 12.07
C ALA A 142 -12.46 16.96 10.97
N LEU A 143 -12.36 16.32 9.79
CA LEU A 143 -11.51 16.67 8.67
C LEU A 143 -12.27 16.60 7.34
N ASP A 144 -13.58 16.90 7.32
CA ASP A 144 -14.36 16.77 6.08
C ASP A 144 -15.55 17.75 6.02
N LYS A 145 -15.22 19.04 6.04
CA LYS A 145 -16.07 20.12 5.50
C LYS A 145 -15.19 21.10 4.72
N GLN A 146 -14.95 20.79 3.45
CA GLN A 146 -14.82 21.81 2.41
C GLN A 146 -15.46 21.25 1.14
N GLU A 147 -16.56 21.90 0.74
CA GLU A 147 -17.25 21.67 -0.53
C GLU A 147 -16.31 22.07 -1.68
N PRO A 148 -16.23 21.32 -2.79
CA PRO A 148 -15.31 21.65 -3.87
C PRO A 148 -15.80 22.89 -4.64
N PRO A 149 -14.92 23.87 -4.95
CA PRO A 149 -15.27 24.99 -5.81
C PRO A 149 -15.42 24.54 -7.27
N PRO A 150 -16.15 25.31 -8.11
CA PRO A 150 -16.37 24.96 -9.52
C PRO A 150 -15.07 24.94 -10.34
N PRO A 151 -15.01 24.19 -11.45
CA PRO A 151 -13.78 23.95 -12.19
C PRO A 151 -13.24 25.23 -12.86
N PRO A 152 -11.91 25.42 -12.89
CA PRO A 152 -11.29 26.59 -13.53
C PRO A 152 -11.28 26.47 -15.07
N PRO A 153 -11.23 27.61 -15.80
CA PRO A 153 -11.14 27.62 -17.25
C PRO A 153 -9.79 27.06 -17.76
N PRO A 154 -9.72 26.60 -19.03
CA PRO A 154 -8.52 25.96 -19.58
C PRO A 154 -7.32 26.92 -19.69
N PRO A 155 -6.08 26.41 -19.53
CA PRO A 155 -4.88 27.25 -19.47
C PRO A 155 -4.47 27.78 -20.86
N PRO A 156 -3.81 28.95 -20.93
CA PRO A 156 -3.25 29.46 -22.18
C PRO A 156 -2.01 28.65 -22.61
N PRO A 157 -1.65 28.66 -23.91
CA PRO A 157 -0.53 27.88 -24.42
C PRO A 157 0.82 28.36 -23.83
N PRO A 158 1.80 27.46 -23.65
CA PRO A 158 3.02 27.76 -22.91
C PRO A 158 3.92 28.75 -23.67
N PRO A 159 4.54 29.73 -22.99
CA PRO A 159 5.54 30.58 -23.61
C PRO A 159 6.88 29.83 -23.71
N ASN A 160 7.53 29.93 -24.87
CA ASN A 160 8.91 29.50 -25.09
C ASN A 160 9.83 29.99 -23.96
N ARG A 161 10.36 29.09 -23.11
CA ARG A 161 11.41 29.42 -22.13
C ARG A 161 12.69 28.65 -22.42
N ARG A 162 13.79 29.39 -22.34
CA ARG A 162 15.17 28.95 -22.57
C ARG A 162 15.73 28.27 -21.30
N ALA A 163 16.64 27.33 -21.50
CA ALA A 163 17.03 26.27 -20.57
C ALA A 163 17.91 26.67 -19.35
N ASP A 164 18.06 27.96 -19.01
CA ASP A 164 19.10 28.41 -18.06
C ASP A 164 18.61 29.29 -16.89
N GLU A 165 17.35 29.17 -16.45
CA GLU A 165 16.86 29.90 -15.26
C GLU A 165 16.52 28.96 -14.08
N PRO A 166 17.04 29.17 -12.86
CA PRO A 166 16.74 28.32 -11.72
C PRO A 166 15.29 28.49 -11.24
N GLU A 167 14.57 27.38 -11.08
CA GLU A 167 13.14 27.41 -10.76
C GLU A 167 12.83 28.07 -9.40
N PRO A 168 11.81 28.94 -9.32
CA PRO A 168 11.30 29.42 -8.04
C PRO A 168 10.59 28.28 -7.29
N LYS A 169 11.00 28.04 -6.04
CA LYS A 169 10.45 26.98 -5.18
C LYS A 169 8.94 27.12 -5.04
N ARG A 170 8.20 26.12 -5.54
CA ARG A 170 6.73 26.06 -5.46
C ARG A 170 6.30 25.86 -4.01
N ALA A 171 5.44 26.73 -3.50
CA ALA A 171 5.02 26.80 -2.09
C ALA A 171 4.05 25.69 -1.63
N SER A 172 3.76 24.68 -2.46
CA SER A 172 2.77 23.62 -2.19
C SER A 172 3.33 22.20 -2.17
N GLY A 173 4.66 22.04 -2.18
CA GLY A 173 5.30 20.73 -2.05
C GLY A 173 5.36 20.25 -0.59
N MET A 174 5.41 18.93 -0.38
CA MET A 174 5.82 18.38 0.91
C MET A 174 7.20 18.95 1.31
N PRO A 175 7.46 19.17 2.61
CA PRO A 175 8.78 19.58 3.08
C PRO A 175 9.85 18.61 2.55
N GLU A 176 10.93 19.17 2.00
CA GLU A 176 12.06 18.39 1.49
C GLU A 176 12.65 17.53 2.62
N HIS A 177 12.56 16.21 2.49
CA HIS A 177 13.13 15.29 3.45
C HIS A 177 14.59 15.01 3.07
N LYS A 178 15.53 15.43 3.91
CA LYS A 178 16.95 15.14 3.72
C LYS A 178 17.24 13.69 4.10
N VAL A 179 17.25 12.82 3.09
CA VAL A 179 17.68 11.44 3.25
C VAL A 179 19.17 11.37 3.58
N PRO A 180 19.60 10.51 4.51
CA PRO A 180 21.02 10.25 4.73
C PRO A 180 21.69 9.80 3.43
N CYS A 181 22.92 10.26 3.18
CA CYS A 181 23.68 9.80 2.01
C CYS A 181 23.88 8.29 2.07
N PHE A 182 23.69 7.62 0.93
CA PHE A 182 23.96 6.20 0.78
C PHE A 182 25.43 5.90 1.06
N LYS A 183 25.71 4.87 1.86
CA LYS A 183 27.07 4.48 2.25
C LYS A 183 27.49 3.21 1.53
N LEU A 184 28.34 3.35 0.53
CA LEU A 184 28.91 2.21 -0.19
C LEU A 184 29.83 1.39 0.72
N SER A 185 29.64 0.06 0.69
CA SER A 185 30.55 -0.86 1.37
C SER A 185 31.94 -0.82 0.73
N LYS A 186 32.99 -1.14 1.51
CA LYS A 186 34.37 -1.15 0.99
C LYS A 186 34.56 -2.09 -0.21
N LYS A 187 33.72 -3.12 -0.36
CA LYS A 187 33.80 -4.12 -1.44
C LYS A 187 33.22 -3.64 -2.78
N HIS A 188 32.40 -2.60 -2.79
CA HIS A 188 31.70 -2.13 -4.00
C HIS A 188 32.09 -0.72 -4.41
N ARG A 189 33.23 -0.21 -3.92
CA ARG A 189 33.70 1.15 -4.25
C ARG A 189 33.96 1.34 -5.74
N ASN A 190 34.30 0.27 -6.46
CA ASN A 190 34.49 0.28 -7.92
C ASN A 190 33.18 0.38 -8.71
N LEU A 191 32.03 0.28 -8.05
CA LEU A 191 30.70 0.40 -8.66
C LEU A 191 30.02 1.72 -8.29
N ALA A 192 30.73 2.65 -7.63
CA ALA A 192 30.15 3.88 -7.13
C ALA A 192 29.40 4.66 -8.22
N ASP A 193 30.03 4.84 -9.39
CA ASP A 193 29.44 5.55 -10.52
C ASP A 193 28.17 4.85 -11.04
N GLU A 194 28.18 3.51 -11.10
CA GLU A 194 27.01 2.72 -11.50
C GLU A 194 25.86 2.85 -10.49
N PHE A 195 26.18 2.86 -9.20
CA PHE A 195 25.18 3.12 -8.16
C PHE A 195 24.59 4.52 -8.27
N ASP A 196 25.40 5.54 -8.51
CA ASP A 196 24.93 6.91 -8.67
C ASP A 196 24.01 7.03 -9.90
N ASN A 197 24.40 6.43 -11.03
CA ASN A 197 23.57 6.36 -12.24
C ASN A 197 22.22 5.66 -11.97
N GLN A 198 22.23 4.55 -11.23
CA GLN A 198 20.99 3.85 -10.88
C GLN A 198 20.10 4.66 -9.94
N LEU A 199 20.68 5.34 -8.95
CA LEU A 199 19.94 6.21 -8.03
C LEU A 199 19.30 7.38 -8.78
N GLU A 200 20.04 8.02 -9.68
CA GLU A 200 19.53 9.07 -10.55
C GLU A 200 18.38 8.54 -11.43
N GLY A 201 18.54 7.36 -12.04
CA GLY A 201 17.50 6.71 -12.84
C GLY A 201 16.21 6.46 -12.05
N GLN A 202 16.33 5.99 -10.80
CA GLN A 202 15.18 5.78 -9.91
C GLN A 202 14.52 7.11 -9.49
N GLN A 203 15.32 8.11 -9.13
CA GLN A 203 14.81 9.43 -8.76
C GLN A 203 14.05 10.07 -9.91
N ASN A 204 14.63 10.09 -11.11
CA ASN A 204 14.00 10.64 -12.31
C ASN A 204 12.73 9.87 -12.65
N GLY A 205 12.78 8.54 -12.61
CA GLY A 205 11.61 7.71 -12.81
C GLY A 205 10.47 8.00 -11.85
N LEU A 206 10.77 8.17 -10.55
CA LEU A 206 9.75 8.55 -9.55
C LEU A 206 9.19 9.96 -9.79
N ASN A 207 10.04 10.90 -10.20
CA ASN A 207 9.63 12.27 -10.50
C ASN A 207 8.76 12.36 -11.77
N ASP A 208 8.92 11.43 -12.71
CA ASP A 208 8.13 11.34 -13.94
C ASP A 208 6.74 10.70 -13.70
N LEU A 209 6.49 10.12 -12.54
CA LEU A 209 5.18 9.58 -12.17
C LEU A 209 4.24 10.67 -11.65
N THR A 210 3.00 10.65 -12.12
CA THR A 210 1.92 11.33 -11.40
C THR A 210 1.60 10.61 -10.10
N VAL A 211 1.02 11.33 -9.13
CA VAL A 211 0.54 10.74 -7.87
C VAL A 211 -0.39 9.55 -8.11
N ALA A 212 -1.28 9.67 -9.11
CA ALA A 212 -2.22 8.61 -9.46
C ALA A 212 -1.50 7.35 -10.01
N GLU A 213 -0.49 7.53 -10.85
CA GLU A 213 0.30 6.41 -11.39
C GLU A 213 1.11 5.71 -10.30
N TYR A 214 1.75 6.48 -9.41
CA TYR A 214 2.47 5.93 -8.27
C TYR A 214 1.54 5.10 -7.36
N LEU A 215 0.38 5.64 -6.98
CA LEU A 215 -0.59 4.92 -6.13
C LEU A 215 -1.12 3.66 -6.82
N LYS A 216 -1.39 3.73 -8.14
CA LYS A 216 -1.81 2.56 -8.92
C LYS A 216 -0.73 1.49 -8.96
N GLY A 217 0.52 1.87 -9.21
CA GLY A 217 1.66 0.95 -9.22
C GLY A 217 1.90 0.31 -7.85
N ARG A 218 1.84 1.09 -6.77
CA ARG A 218 1.95 0.57 -5.40
C ARG A 218 0.82 -0.36 -5.02
N LYS A 219 -0.42 -0.05 -5.43
CA LYS A 219 -1.57 -0.94 -5.21
C LYS A 219 -1.38 -2.27 -5.94
N ALA A 220 -1.01 -2.23 -7.23
CA ALA A 220 -0.76 -3.43 -8.02
C ALA A 220 0.36 -4.30 -7.39
N PHE A 221 1.41 -3.66 -6.86
CA PHE A 221 2.45 -4.37 -6.11
C PHE A 221 1.93 -5.04 -4.85
N THR A 222 1.17 -4.32 -4.00
CA THR A 222 0.60 -4.87 -2.76
C THR A 222 -0.42 -5.98 -3.01
N ASP A 223 -1.23 -5.85 -4.05
CA ASP A 223 -2.25 -6.82 -4.43
C ASP A 223 -1.63 -8.08 -5.09
N GLY A 224 -0.33 -8.03 -5.42
CA GLY A 224 0.39 -9.13 -6.08
C GLY A 224 0.03 -9.26 -7.56
N ASP A 225 -0.45 -8.19 -8.19
CA ASP A 225 -0.81 -8.17 -9.60
C ASP A 225 0.43 -8.42 -10.46
N VAL A 226 0.26 -9.23 -11.50
CA VAL A 226 1.31 -9.43 -12.51
C VAL A 226 1.37 -8.19 -13.40
N VAL A 227 2.25 -7.26 -13.05
CA VAL A 227 2.51 -6.03 -13.82
C VAL A 227 3.66 -6.18 -14.82
N ARG A 228 4.43 -7.26 -14.72
CA ARG A 228 5.60 -7.54 -15.54
C ARG A 228 5.24 -8.42 -16.73
N ASP A 229 5.51 -7.92 -17.93
CA ASP A 229 5.50 -8.68 -19.18
C ASP A 229 6.94 -9.06 -19.57
N PRO A 230 7.30 -10.36 -19.53
CA PRO A 230 8.60 -10.84 -19.96
C PRO A 230 8.97 -10.47 -21.41
N LYS A 231 7.96 -10.21 -22.26
CA LYS A 231 8.18 -9.81 -23.64
C LYS A 231 8.85 -8.43 -23.73
N ILE A 232 8.48 -7.49 -22.87
CA ILE A 232 9.05 -6.13 -22.88
C ILE A 232 10.57 -6.18 -22.65
N ALA A 233 11.01 -6.89 -21.63
CA ALA A 233 12.44 -7.04 -21.33
C ALA A 233 13.19 -7.78 -22.45
N ARG A 234 12.57 -8.80 -23.06
CA ARG A 234 13.16 -9.55 -24.17
C ARG A 234 13.30 -8.68 -25.43
N ASP A 235 12.26 -7.94 -25.77
CA ASP A 235 12.25 -7.09 -26.97
C ASP A 235 13.28 -5.95 -26.82
N ALA A 236 13.34 -5.30 -25.65
CA ALA A 236 14.34 -4.29 -25.36
C ALA A 236 15.77 -4.86 -25.43
N ARG A 237 16.01 -6.07 -24.91
CA ARG A 237 17.33 -6.73 -25.00
C ARG A 237 17.72 -7.03 -26.44
N ASN A 238 16.77 -7.47 -27.26
CA ASN A 238 17.02 -7.74 -28.67
C ASN A 238 17.38 -6.45 -29.40
N GLU A 239 16.62 -5.37 -29.18
CA GLU A 239 16.88 -4.07 -29.79
C GLU A 239 18.26 -3.51 -29.37
N PHE A 240 18.56 -3.53 -28.07
CA PHE A 240 19.85 -3.07 -27.56
C PHE A 240 21.02 -3.93 -28.08
N SER A 241 20.85 -5.26 -28.14
CA SER A 241 21.85 -6.17 -28.70
C SER A 241 22.17 -5.85 -30.17
N GLN A 242 21.14 -5.58 -30.99
CA GLN A 242 21.34 -5.21 -32.39
C GLN A 242 22.04 -3.87 -32.55
N LYS A 243 21.63 -2.87 -31.76
CA LYS A 243 22.29 -1.56 -31.75
C LYS A 243 23.75 -1.67 -31.33
N LEU A 244 24.03 -2.39 -30.25
CA LEU A 244 25.38 -2.63 -29.76
C LEU A 244 26.24 -3.39 -30.79
N LYS A 245 25.66 -4.37 -31.49
CA LYS A 245 26.35 -5.08 -32.60
C LYS A 245 26.76 -4.08 -33.68
N GLN A 246 25.85 -3.21 -34.10
CA GLN A 246 26.11 -2.23 -35.14
C GLN A 246 27.19 -1.22 -34.70
N ASP A 247 27.08 -0.67 -33.50
CA ASP A 247 28.07 0.27 -32.95
C ASP A 247 29.47 -0.35 -32.89
N LEU A 248 29.56 -1.62 -32.46
CA LEU A 248 30.83 -2.36 -32.41
C LEU A 248 31.38 -2.67 -33.82
N ILE A 249 30.52 -3.01 -34.78
CA ILE A 249 30.96 -3.21 -36.18
C ILE A 249 31.56 -1.91 -36.71
N ASP A 250 30.89 -0.78 -36.51
CA ASP A 250 31.35 0.52 -36.99
C ASP A 250 32.68 0.93 -36.32
N GLU A 251 32.81 0.69 -35.01
CA GLU A 251 34.06 0.89 -34.28
C GLU A 251 35.20 0.00 -34.83
N LEU A 252 34.96 -1.29 -35.04
CA LEU A 252 35.98 -2.23 -35.53
C LEU A 252 36.37 -1.92 -36.98
N ARG A 253 35.41 -1.53 -37.83
CA ARG A 253 35.69 -1.10 -39.21
C ARG A 253 36.51 0.19 -39.25
N SER A 254 36.28 1.12 -38.32
CA SER A 254 37.11 2.33 -38.20
C SER A 254 38.58 2.02 -37.88
N LYS A 255 38.84 0.84 -37.30
CA LYS A 255 40.18 0.31 -37.00
C LYS A 255 40.77 -0.55 -38.14
N ASN A 256 40.22 -0.43 -39.35
CA ASN A 256 40.63 -1.15 -40.57
C ASN A 256 40.43 -2.68 -40.56
N LEU A 257 39.53 -3.22 -39.72
CA LEU A 257 39.12 -4.62 -39.85
C LEU A 257 38.24 -4.82 -41.08
N SER A 258 38.35 -5.98 -41.73
CA SER A 258 37.43 -6.35 -42.80
C SER A 258 36.00 -6.50 -42.27
N ALA A 259 34.99 -6.33 -43.13
CA ALA A 259 33.58 -6.41 -42.73
C ALA A 259 33.24 -7.75 -42.05
N SER A 260 33.78 -8.85 -42.58
CA SER A 260 33.53 -10.20 -42.04
C SER A 260 34.19 -10.42 -40.67
N GLU A 261 35.43 -9.93 -40.48
CA GLU A 261 36.12 -10.04 -39.20
C GLU A 261 35.47 -9.15 -38.14
N ALA A 262 35.09 -7.92 -38.50
CA ALA A 262 34.39 -6.99 -37.62
C ALA A 262 33.06 -7.58 -37.14
N GLU A 263 32.27 -8.18 -38.03
CA GLU A 263 31.00 -8.81 -37.67
C GLU A 263 31.20 -9.99 -36.72
N SER A 264 32.11 -10.92 -37.02
CA SER A 264 32.38 -12.08 -36.16
C SER A 264 32.89 -11.69 -34.77
N GLN A 265 33.71 -10.63 -34.69
CA GLN A 265 34.22 -10.14 -33.41
C GLN A 265 33.15 -9.36 -32.63
N ALA A 266 32.34 -8.54 -33.31
CA ALA A 266 31.23 -7.83 -32.69
C ALA A 266 30.21 -8.82 -32.09
N GLU A 267 29.83 -9.89 -32.80
CA GLU A 267 28.91 -10.90 -32.26
C GLU A 267 29.41 -11.54 -30.96
N ARG A 268 30.71 -11.87 -30.89
CA ARG A 268 31.33 -12.40 -29.67
C ARG A 268 31.31 -11.39 -28.52
N MET A 269 31.63 -10.13 -28.81
CA MET A 269 31.63 -9.06 -27.81
C MET A 269 30.21 -8.76 -27.30
N VAL A 270 29.22 -8.73 -28.19
CA VAL A 270 27.81 -8.55 -27.84
C VAL A 270 27.34 -9.71 -26.97
N ALA A 271 27.61 -10.96 -27.36
CA ALA A 271 27.21 -12.12 -26.56
C ALA A 271 27.79 -12.06 -25.14
N GLN A 272 29.06 -11.67 -25.01
CA GLN A 272 29.71 -11.49 -23.71
C GLN A 272 29.05 -10.36 -22.90
N LYS A 273 28.87 -9.17 -23.48
CA LYS A 273 28.24 -8.03 -22.79
C LYS A 273 26.80 -8.31 -22.39
N MET A 274 26.00 -8.85 -23.31
CA MET A 274 24.60 -9.17 -23.05
C MET A 274 24.43 -10.27 -22.00
N SER A 275 25.41 -11.15 -21.80
CA SER A 275 25.37 -12.16 -20.73
C SER A 275 25.42 -11.56 -19.33
N THR A 276 25.95 -10.34 -19.19
CA THR A 276 26.12 -9.66 -17.89
C THR A 276 25.14 -8.52 -17.65
N LEU A 277 24.56 -7.93 -18.71
CA LEU A 277 23.65 -6.79 -18.59
C LEU A 277 22.23 -7.23 -18.22
N ALA A 278 21.55 -6.43 -17.41
CA ALA A 278 20.15 -6.63 -17.02
C ALA A 278 19.28 -5.52 -17.62
N ALA A 279 18.06 -5.86 -18.05
CA ALA A 279 17.12 -4.82 -18.47
C ALA A 279 16.50 -4.16 -17.22
N LEU A 280 16.68 -2.86 -17.05
CA LEU A 280 16.31 -2.13 -15.85
C LEU A 280 15.06 -1.27 -16.08
N HIS A 281 14.19 -1.24 -15.07
CA HIS A 281 13.01 -0.37 -15.00
C HIS A 281 13.33 0.89 -14.20
N ASN A 282 12.95 2.06 -14.71
CA ASN A 282 13.16 3.36 -14.04
C ASN A 282 11.83 4.15 -14.00
N PRO A 283 11.17 4.29 -12.83
CA PRO A 283 11.55 3.67 -11.57
C PRO A 283 11.25 2.18 -11.63
N ASP A 284 11.80 1.43 -10.69
CA ASP A 284 11.60 -0.01 -10.64
C ASP A 284 10.10 -0.38 -10.47
N LEU A 285 9.67 -1.53 -10.99
CA LEU A 285 8.29 -2.00 -10.88
C LEU A 285 7.83 -2.12 -9.41
N PHE A 286 8.72 -2.49 -8.49
CA PHE A 286 8.45 -2.55 -7.04
C PHE A 286 8.19 -1.15 -6.44
N ALA A 287 8.79 -0.11 -7.03
CA ALA A 287 8.58 1.28 -6.67
C ALA A 287 7.33 1.90 -7.34
N GLY A 288 6.55 1.10 -8.07
CA GLY A 288 5.36 1.54 -8.80
C GLY A 288 5.65 2.04 -10.21
N GLY A 289 6.82 1.70 -10.77
CA GLY A 289 7.19 2.01 -12.14
C GLY A 289 6.31 1.34 -13.18
N LYS A 290 6.39 1.86 -14.41
CA LYS A 290 5.76 1.26 -15.59
C LYS A 290 6.63 0.12 -16.09
N ASP A 291 6.02 -0.87 -16.73
CA ASP A 291 6.74 -1.98 -17.37
C ASP A 291 7.35 -1.53 -18.70
N ILE A 292 8.37 -0.67 -18.60
CA ILE A 292 9.14 -0.10 -19.69
C ILE A 292 10.61 -0.15 -19.26
N ILE A 293 11.49 -0.56 -20.17
CA ILE A 293 12.93 -0.60 -19.91
C ILE A 293 13.51 0.80 -20.09
N GLY A 294 14.11 1.32 -19.03
CA GLY A 294 14.76 2.63 -19.00
C GLY A 294 16.28 2.58 -19.15
N GLY A 295 16.89 1.39 -19.10
CA GLY A 295 18.34 1.22 -19.20
C GLY A 295 18.81 -0.24 -19.19
N PHE A 296 20.12 -0.44 -19.36
CA PHE A 296 20.82 -1.72 -19.43
C PHE A 296 22.11 -1.73 -18.62
#